data_AF-A0A4Q7F2G8-F1
#
_entry.id   AF-A0A4Q7F2G8-F1
#
_cell.length_a   1.000
_cell.length_b   1.000
_cell.length_c   1.000
_cell.angle_alpha   90.00
_cell.angle_beta   90.00
_cell.angle_gamma   90.00
#
_symmetry.space_group_name_H-M   'P 1'
#
loop_
_entity.id
_entity.type
_entity.pdbx_description
1 polymer ?
#
loop_
_entity_poly.entity_id
_entity_poly.type
_entity_poly.pdbx_seq_one_letter_code
_entity_poly.pdbx_strand_id
1 'polypeptide(L)'
;MATSATQVVFDTPAAVFQLPATDGKTYALDDVAGENGTVVVFICNHCPYVKAVIDRMVSDARVLMSESIGFAAICSNDAASYPEDSFENMKRFAKAHDFPFPYLHDETQTVARAYGAVCTPDFFGYNADRKLKYRGRLDEGRTTPPRAGAPRELVEAMRAIATTGLAPADQKASIGCSIKWKDE
;
A
#
# COMPACT_ATOMS: atom_id res chain seq x y z
N MET A 1 5.79 5.43 17.32
CA MET A 1 6.13 6.79 16.85
C MET A 1 5.85 6.88 15.35
N ALA A 2 5.69 8.09 14.80
CA ALA A 2 5.51 8.27 13.36
C ALA A 2 6.85 8.16 12.62
N THR A 3 6.86 7.58 11.43
CA THR A 3 8.06 7.33 10.61
C THR A 3 7.76 7.67 9.14
N SER A 4 8.80 8.03 8.39
CA SER A 4 8.76 8.33 6.95
C SER A 4 9.67 7.37 6.19
N ALA A 5 9.31 7.04 4.95
CA ALA A 5 10.15 6.24 4.05
C ALA A 5 11.55 6.86 3.88
N THR A 6 12.59 6.03 4.00
CA THR A 6 13.99 6.38 3.69
C THR A 6 14.29 6.16 2.19
N GLN A 7 15.48 6.62 1.77
CA GLN A 7 16.00 6.76 0.39
C GLN A 7 15.32 5.89 -0.68
N VAL A 8 14.65 6.57 -1.62
CA VAL A 8 13.97 5.93 -2.75
C VAL A 8 14.96 5.59 -3.85
N VAL A 9 15.08 4.30 -4.17
CA VAL A 9 15.84 3.83 -5.34
C VAL A 9 14.83 3.45 -6.42
N PHE A 10 14.54 4.38 -7.33
CA PHE A 10 13.68 4.11 -8.48
C PHE A 10 14.28 3.02 -9.37
N ASP A 11 13.42 2.41 -10.19
CA ASP A 11 13.77 1.28 -11.05
C ASP A 11 14.11 -0.03 -10.33
N THR A 12 14.07 -0.06 -9.00
CA THR A 12 14.11 -1.28 -8.21
C THR A 12 12.93 -2.18 -8.58
N PRO A 13 13.15 -3.46 -8.96
CA PRO A 13 12.07 -4.41 -9.19
C PRO A 13 11.23 -4.61 -7.93
N ALA A 14 9.92 -4.80 -8.10
CA ALA A 14 9.06 -5.27 -7.02
C ALA A 14 9.60 -6.61 -6.47
N ALA A 15 9.73 -6.71 -5.15
CA ALA A 15 10.13 -7.96 -4.54
C ALA A 15 9.02 -9.00 -4.70
N VAL A 16 9.40 -10.24 -4.97
CA VAL A 16 8.45 -11.34 -5.10
C VAL A 16 7.83 -11.67 -3.75
N PHE A 17 6.56 -12.04 -3.75
CA PHE A 17 5.86 -12.54 -2.58
C PHE A 17 4.84 -13.60 -3.00
N GLN A 18 4.43 -14.42 -2.04
CA GLN A 18 3.30 -15.31 -2.15
C GLN A 18 2.63 -15.36 -0.77
N LEU A 19 1.52 -14.62 -0.62
CA LEU A 19 0.93 -14.34 0.69
C LEU A 19 -0.54 -14.76 0.75
N PRO A 20 -1.01 -15.31 1.89
CA PRO A 20 -2.42 -15.57 2.11
C PRO A 20 -3.19 -14.25 2.26
N ALA A 21 -4.41 -14.22 1.74
CA ALA A 21 -5.30 -13.07 1.75
C ALA A 21 -6.58 -13.33 2.55
N THR A 22 -7.23 -12.26 2.98
CA THR A 22 -8.47 -12.30 3.77
C THR A 22 -9.65 -12.97 3.07
N ASP A 23 -9.60 -13.11 1.74
CA ASP A 23 -10.61 -13.82 0.94
C ASP A 23 -10.39 -15.36 0.90
N GLY A 24 -9.36 -15.86 1.57
CA GLY A 24 -9.02 -17.28 1.64
C GLY A 24 -8.12 -17.77 0.51
N LYS A 25 -7.72 -16.91 -0.43
CA LYS A 25 -6.77 -17.24 -1.50
C LYS A 25 -5.35 -16.87 -1.11
N THR A 26 -4.39 -17.31 -1.93
CA THR A 26 -2.99 -16.90 -1.87
C THR A 26 -2.66 -16.17 -3.16
N TYR A 27 -2.00 -15.02 -3.06
CA TYR A 27 -1.65 -14.20 -4.20
C TYR A 27 -0.14 -13.97 -4.28
N ALA A 28 0.40 -14.04 -5.49
CA ALA A 28 1.68 -13.52 -5.86
C ALA A 28 1.56 -12.11 -6.46
N LEU A 29 2.69 -11.46 -6.70
CA LEU A 29 2.72 -10.14 -7.35
C LEU A 29 1.98 -10.16 -8.69
N ASP A 30 2.21 -11.17 -9.53
CA ASP A 30 1.61 -11.25 -10.86
C ASP A 30 0.09 -11.45 -10.84
N ASP A 31 -0.46 -12.03 -9.75
CA ASP A 31 -1.90 -12.21 -9.61
C ASP A 31 -2.64 -10.89 -9.31
N VAL A 32 -1.96 -9.93 -8.68
CA VAL A 32 -2.52 -8.63 -8.29
C VAL A 32 -2.14 -7.50 -9.23
N ALA A 33 -1.22 -7.77 -10.14
CA ALA A 33 -0.62 -6.76 -10.97
C ALA A 33 -1.43 -6.50 -12.25
N GLY A 34 -1.65 -5.23 -12.55
CA GLY A 34 -2.37 -4.80 -13.74
C GLY A 34 -1.47 -4.67 -14.97
N GLU A 35 -2.09 -4.56 -16.14
CA GLU A 35 -1.42 -4.32 -17.42
C GLU A 35 -0.66 -2.99 -17.42
N ASN A 36 -1.24 -1.96 -16.81
CA ASN A 36 -0.71 -0.59 -16.82
C ASN A 36 0.19 -0.26 -15.62
N GLY A 37 0.32 -1.18 -14.66
CA GLY A 37 1.10 -0.98 -13.45
C GLY A 37 0.44 -1.61 -12.23
N THR A 38 1.01 -1.35 -11.06
CA THR A 38 0.53 -1.96 -9.80
C THR A 38 0.87 -1.07 -8.62
N VAL A 39 -0.06 -0.97 -7.66
CA VAL A 39 0.19 -0.35 -6.36
C VAL A 39 0.21 -1.44 -5.29
N VAL A 40 1.29 -1.48 -4.52
CA VAL A 40 1.40 -2.27 -3.28
C VAL A 40 1.43 -1.30 -2.11
N VAL A 41 0.59 -1.53 -1.10
CA VAL A 41 0.51 -0.65 0.07
C VAL A 41 0.65 -1.46 1.34
N PHE A 42 1.58 -1.07 2.21
CA PHE A 42 1.66 -1.62 3.56
C PHE A 42 0.73 -0.84 4.48
N ILE A 43 -0.25 -1.53 5.07
CA ILE A 43 -1.24 -0.94 5.98
C ILE A 43 -1.35 -1.79 7.25
N CYS A 44 -2.22 -1.36 8.18
CA CYS A 44 -2.66 -2.17 9.31
C CYS A 44 -4.07 -1.75 9.74
N ASN A 45 -4.66 -2.43 10.71
CA ASN A 45 -6.07 -2.23 11.07
C ASN A 45 -6.24 -1.19 12.19
N HIS A 46 -5.23 -1.03 13.07
CA HIS A 46 -5.37 -0.20 14.26
C HIS A 46 -4.83 1.23 14.12
N CYS A 47 -3.92 1.47 13.18
CA CYS A 47 -3.21 2.74 13.06
C CYS A 47 -4.16 3.91 12.77
N PRO A 48 -4.09 5.03 13.52
CA PRO A 48 -4.95 6.19 13.27
C PRO A 48 -4.71 6.82 11.89
N TYR A 49 -3.50 6.73 11.34
CA TYR A 49 -3.21 7.20 9.99
C TYR A 49 -3.92 6.35 8.94
N VAL A 50 -3.90 5.01 9.08
CA VAL A 50 -4.60 4.12 8.15
C VAL A 50 -6.11 4.34 8.25
N LYS A 51 -6.66 4.34 9.47
CA LYS A 51 -8.09 4.60 9.69
C LYS A 51 -8.57 5.91 9.08
N ALA A 52 -7.73 6.95 9.10
CA ALA A 52 -8.07 8.25 8.53
C ALA A 52 -8.04 8.29 7.00
N VAL A 53 -7.27 7.41 6.34
CA VAL A 53 -7.14 7.40 4.87
C VAL A 53 -7.93 6.28 4.19
N ILE A 54 -8.39 5.26 4.93
CA ILE A 54 -8.79 3.99 4.33
C ILE A 54 -9.90 4.12 3.30
N ASP A 55 -10.95 4.90 3.58
CA ASP A 55 -12.05 5.08 2.64
C ASP A 55 -11.62 5.83 1.37
N ARG A 56 -10.66 6.77 1.50
CA ARG A 56 -10.06 7.46 0.34
C ARG A 56 -9.17 6.52 -0.45
N MET A 57 -8.36 5.70 0.22
CA MET A 57 -7.52 4.69 -0.43
C MET A 57 -8.36 3.69 -1.20
N VAL A 58 -9.48 3.23 -0.64
CA VAL A 58 -10.43 2.34 -1.32
C VAL A 58 -11.03 3.01 -2.56
N SER A 59 -11.42 4.29 -2.46
CA SER A 59 -11.89 5.08 -3.62
C SER A 59 -10.83 5.23 -4.71
N ASP A 60 -9.58 5.51 -4.34
CA ASP A 60 -8.42 5.60 -5.24
C ASP A 60 -8.14 4.27 -5.92
N ALA A 61 -8.17 3.17 -5.17
CA ALA A 61 -7.95 1.84 -5.72
C ALA A 61 -9.02 1.46 -6.76
N ARG A 62 -10.31 1.75 -6.51
CA ARG A 62 -11.37 1.49 -7.52
C ARG A 62 -11.10 2.22 -8.84
N VAL A 63 -10.66 3.48 -8.77
CA VAL A 63 -10.30 4.26 -9.96
C VAL A 63 -9.12 3.64 -10.70
N LEU A 64 -8.03 3.35 -9.98
CA LEU A 64 -6.83 2.77 -10.57
C LEU A 64 -7.10 1.39 -11.19
N MET A 65 -7.85 0.54 -10.51
CA MET A 65 -8.22 -0.78 -11.01
C MET A 65 -9.10 -0.70 -12.27
N SER A 66 -9.99 0.30 -12.36
CA SER A 66 -10.77 0.54 -13.59
C SER A 66 -9.91 0.99 -14.78
N GLU A 67 -8.67 1.39 -14.53
CA GLU A 67 -7.68 1.83 -15.51
C GLU A 67 -6.58 0.76 -15.73
N SER A 68 -6.87 -0.49 -15.39
CA SER A 68 -5.95 -1.64 -15.47
C SER A 68 -4.66 -1.48 -14.67
N ILE A 69 -4.69 -0.70 -13.59
CA ILE A 69 -3.60 -0.60 -12.60
C ILE A 69 -3.97 -1.47 -11.41
N GLY A 70 -3.18 -2.52 -11.17
CA GLY A 70 -3.38 -3.47 -10.09
C GLY A 70 -3.24 -2.83 -8.71
N PHE A 71 -3.83 -3.45 -7.69
CA PHE A 71 -3.77 -2.95 -6.32
C PHE A 71 -3.74 -4.11 -5.32
N ALA A 72 -2.86 -4.03 -4.31
CA ALA A 72 -2.85 -4.94 -3.18
C ALA A 72 -2.45 -4.21 -1.89
N ALA A 73 -3.07 -4.60 -0.79
CA ALA A 73 -2.68 -4.16 0.55
C ALA A 73 -1.99 -5.30 1.29
N ILE A 74 -0.98 -4.98 2.12
CA ILE A 74 -0.24 -5.96 2.92
C ILE A 74 -0.22 -5.51 4.39
N CYS A 75 -0.57 -6.40 5.31
CA CYS A 75 -0.34 -6.20 6.74
C CYS A 75 0.86 -7.06 7.18
N SER A 76 1.88 -6.40 7.73
CA SER A 76 3.10 -7.05 8.24
C SER A 76 3.31 -6.80 9.74
N ASN A 77 2.32 -6.25 10.44
CA ASN A 77 2.46 -5.98 11.87
C ASN A 77 2.42 -7.26 12.69
N ASP A 78 3.22 -7.33 13.76
CA ASP A 78 3.19 -8.43 14.71
C ASP A 78 1.86 -8.47 15.46
N ALA A 79 1.03 -9.46 15.11
CA ALA A 79 -0.27 -9.68 15.73
C ALA A 79 -0.20 -10.23 17.16
N ALA A 80 0.96 -10.75 17.62
CA ALA A 80 1.13 -11.16 19.00
C ALA A 80 1.17 -9.94 19.93
N SER A 81 1.93 -8.91 19.53
CA SER A 81 2.01 -7.64 20.25
C SER A 81 0.83 -6.69 19.97
N TYR A 82 0.21 -6.80 18.78
CA TYR A 82 -0.91 -5.97 18.34
C TYR A 82 -2.08 -6.82 17.80
N PRO A 83 -2.91 -7.41 18.67
CA PRO A 83 -3.98 -8.34 18.29
C PRO A 83 -5.02 -7.78 17.29
N GLU A 84 -5.18 -6.46 17.24
CA GLU A 84 -6.01 -5.76 16.26
C GLU A 84 -5.55 -5.97 14.81
N ASP A 85 -4.27 -6.29 14.60
CA ASP A 85 -3.69 -6.58 13.29
C ASP A 85 -3.70 -8.08 12.94
N SER A 86 -4.30 -8.93 13.78
CA SER A 86 -4.48 -10.35 13.49
C SER A 86 -5.28 -10.61 12.22
N PHE A 87 -5.04 -11.76 11.59
CA PHE A 87 -5.67 -12.16 10.34
C PHE A 87 -7.21 -12.13 10.40
N GLU A 88 -7.81 -12.52 11.53
CA GLU A 88 -9.26 -12.45 11.71
C GLU A 88 -9.78 -11.00 11.77
N ASN A 89 -9.03 -10.09 12.38
CA ASN A 89 -9.37 -8.68 12.37
C ASN A 89 -9.10 -8.03 10.99
N MET A 90 -8.11 -8.49 10.24
CA MET A 90 -7.90 -8.07 8.84
C MET A 90 -9.13 -8.41 7.98
N LYS A 91 -9.70 -9.62 8.12
CA LYS A 91 -10.94 -10.00 7.42
C LYS A 91 -12.10 -9.06 7.74
N ARG A 92 -12.28 -8.73 9.03
CA ARG A 92 -13.32 -7.80 9.48
C ARG A 92 -13.09 -6.40 8.93
N PHE A 93 -11.85 -5.93 8.93
CA PHE A 93 -11.47 -4.61 8.43
C PHE A 93 -11.71 -4.49 6.92
N ALA A 94 -11.22 -5.45 6.12
CA ALA A 94 -11.45 -5.48 4.67
C ALA A 94 -12.94 -5.51 4.33
N LYS A 95 -13.73 -6.32 5.05
CA LYS A 95 -15.19 -6.37 4.86
C LYS A 95 -15.88 -5.07 5.24
N ALA A 96 -15.50 -4.45 6.35
CA ALA A 96 -16.11 -3.21 6.84
C ALA A 96 -15.89 -2.03 5.89
N HIS A 97 -14.74 -2.00 5.21
CA HIS A 97 -14.36 -0.93 4.28
C HIS A 97 -14.54 -1.31 2.80
N ASP A 98 -15.17 -2.46 2.52
CA ASP A 98 -15.48 -2.95 1.16
C ASP A 98 -14.27 -2.92 0.21
N PHE A 99 -13.18 -3.57 0.62
CA PHE A 99 -11.96 -3.58 -0.18
C PHE A 99 -12.19 -4.26 -1.54
N PRO A 100 -11.89 -3.57 -2.66
CA PRO A 100 -11.98 -4.15 -4.00
C PRO A 100 -10.73 -4.96 -4.38
N PHE A 101 -9.71 -4.97 -3.52
CA PHE A 101 -8.40 -5.59 -3.75
C PHE A 101 -8.03 -6.60 -2.64
N PRO A 102 -7.09 -7.51 -2.89
CA PRO A 102 -6.61 -8.44 -1.87
C PRO A 102 -5.94 -7.72 -0.69
N TYR A 103 -6.28 -8.15 0.52
CA TYR A 103 -5.56 -7.76 1.74
C TYR A 103 -4.73 -8.95 2.25
N LEU A 104 -3.43 -8.86 2.04
CA LEU A 104 -2.45 -9.92 2.22
C LEU A 104 -1.83 -9.86 3.62
N HIS A 105 -1.52 -11.03 4.19
CA HIS A 105 -0.90 -11.14 5.50
C HIS A 105 0.54 -11.62 5.40
N ASP A 106 1.49 -10.73 5.68
CA ASP A 106 2.93 -10.99 5.72
C ASP A 106 3.36 -11.28 7.16
N GLU A 107 3.00 -12.46 7.64
CA GLU A 107 3.23 -12.90 9.03
C GLU A 107 4.72 -12.89 9.41
N THR A 108 5.59 -13.27 8.46
CA THR A 108 7.05 -13.35 8.67
C THR A 108 7.75 -11.99 8.60
N GLN A 109 7.07 -10.97 8.09
CA GLN A 109 7.61 -9.62 7.83
C GLN A 109 8.72 -9.57 6.76
N THR A 110 8.98 -10.68 6.07
CA THR A 110 10.02 -10.78 5.04
C THR A 110 9.68 -9.89 3.85
N VAL A 111 8.40 -9.79 3.49
CA VAL A 111 7.96 -8.98 2.34
C VAL A 111 8.09 -7.49 2.67
N ALA A 112 7.68 -7.05 3.86
CA ALA A 112 7.90 -5.67 4.29
C ALA A 112 9.38 -5.28 4.30
N ARG A 113 10.26 -6.17 4.77
CA ARG A 113 11.72 -5.94 4.74
C ARG A 113 12.26 -5.86 3.33
N ALA A 114 11.84 -6.76 2.43
CA ALA A 114 12.28 -6.78 1.03
C ALA A 114 11.83 -5.54 0.26
N TYR A 115 10.65 -4.99 0.57
CA TYR A 115 10.17 -3.73 0.01
C TYR A 115 10.82 -2.50 0.64
N GLY A 116 11.46 -2.62 1.82
CA GLY A 116 11.89 -1.46 2.60
C GLY A 116 10.71 -0.64 3.11
N ALA A 117 9.59 -1.30 3.42
CA ALA A 117 8.44 -0.67 4.06
C ALA A 117 8.80 -0.31 5.51
N VAL A 118 8.39 0.88 5.96
CA VAL A 118 8.79 1.38 7.29
C VAL A 118 7.62 1.89 8.12
N CYS A 119 6.52 2.28 7.47
CA CYS A 119 5.34 2.81 8.16
C CYS A 119 4.04 2.23 7.60
N THR A 120 2.91 2.67 8.17
CA THR A 120 1.56 2.35 7.70
C THR A 120 0.70 3.61 7.73
N PRO A 121 0.08 4.05 6.62
CA PRO A 121 0.12 3.47 5.28
C PRO A 121 1.41 3.83 4.52
N ASP A 122 1.89 2.92 3.66
CA ASP A 122 3.13 3.10 2.93
C ASP A 122 3.01 2.58 1.49
N PHE A 123 3.01 3.49 0.51
CA PHE A 123 2.63 3.19 -0.87
C PHE A 123 3.83 2.98 -1.78
N PHE A 124 3.73 1.98 -2.66
CA PHE A 124 4.70 1.62 -3.68
C PHE A 124 3.98 1.46 -5.01
N GLY A 125 4.27 2.31 -5.98
CA GLY A 125 3.70 2.23 -7.32
C GLY A 125 4.72 1.78 -8.34
N TYR A 126 4.34 0.80 -9.12
CA TYR A 126 5.16 0.12 -10.12
C TYR A 126 4.60 0.35 -11.52
N ASN A 127 5.48 0.51 -12.51
CA ASN A 127 5.07 0.54 -13.92
C ASN A 127 4.73 -0.89 -14.43
N ALA A 128 4.38 -0.99 -15.72
CA ALA A 128 4.10 -2.27 -16.38
C ALA A 128 5.26 -3.28 -16.25
N ASP A 129 6.51 -2.81 -16.27
CA ASP A 129 7.72 -3.64 -16.09
C ASP A 129 8.02 -4.02 -14.63
N ARG A 130 7.09 -3.76 -13.70
CA ARG A 130 7.24 -4.03 -12.26
C ARG A 130 8.41 -3.30 -11.61
N LYS A 131 8.76 -2.13 -12.13
CA LYS A 131 9.82 -1.25 -11.59
C LYS A 131 9.21 -0.13 -10.76
N LEU A 132 9.82 0.13 -9.60
CA LEU A 132 9.36 1.18 -8.69
C LEU A 132 9.46 2.55 -9.35
N LYS A 133 8.33 3.25 -9.44
CA LYS A 133 8.22 4.62 -9.98
C LYS A 133 7.52 5.58 -9.02
N TYR A 134 6.75 5.07 -8.06
CA TYR A 134 6.11 5.87 -7.03
C TYR A 134 6.43 5.35 -5.63
N ARG A 135 6.82 6.26 -4.74
CA ARG A 135 7.07 5.99 -3.32
C ARG A 135 6.69 7.24 -2.51
N GLY A 136 5.41 7.32 -2.15
CA GLY A 136 4.87 8.54 -1.55
C GLY A 136 3.56 8.33 -0.81
N ARG A 137 2.92 9.44 -0.46
CA ARG A 137 1.63 9.50 0.24
C ARG A 137 0.45 9.24 -0.71
N LEU A 138 -0.74 9.08 -0.14
CA LEU A 138 -1.99 8.99 -0.93
C LEU A 138 -2.38 10.36 -1.51
N ASP A 139 -2.47 11.34 -0.60
CA ASP A 139 -2.90 12.71 -0.85
C ASP A 139 -2.29 13.64 0.23
N GLU A 140 -2.63 14.92 0.21
CA GLU A 140 -2.15 15.86 1.23
C GLU A 140 -2.77 15.71 2.61
N GLY A 141 -3.87 14.95 2.71
CA GLY A 141 -4.52 14.60 3.95
C GLY A 141 -3.72 13.55 4.72
N ARG A 142 -3.60 13.76 6.03
CA ARG A 142 -2.96 12.80 6.94
C ARG A 142 -4.04 12.15 7.80
N THR A 143 -4.08 12.52 9.07
CA THR A 143 -5.18 12.20 9.99
C THR A 143 -6.39 13.11 9.80
N THR A 144 -6.21 14.24 9.12
CA THR A 144 -7.29 15.13 8.68
C THR A 144 -7.49 14.97 7.17
N PRO A 145 -8.74 15.02 6.69
CA PRO A 145 -9.02 15.04 5.26
C PRO A 145 -8.29 16.19 4.55
N PRO A 146 -7.89 16.00 3.27
CA PRO A 146 -7.34 17.08 2.48
C PRO A 146 -8.41 18.16 2.22
N ARG A 147 -7.99 19.36 1.78
CA ARG A 147 -8.94 20.41 1.40
C ARG A 147 -9.78 19.96 0.19
N ALA A 148 -10.98 20.52 0.05
CA ALA A 148 -11.81 20.25 -1.13
C ALA A 148 -11.06 20.61 -2.42
N GLY A 149 -11.06 19.68 -3.39
CA GLY A 149 -10.33 19.83 -4.65
C GLY A 149 -8.81 19.64 -4.56
N ALA A 150 -8.28 19.09 -3.46
CA ALA A 150 -6.88 18.68 -3.40
C ALA A 150 -6.56 17.62 -4.45
N PRO A 151 -5.33 17.62 -5.01
CA PRO A 151 -4.87 16.56 -5.89
C PRO A 151 -4.94 15.18 -5.25
N ARG A 152 -5.28 14.17 -6.06
CA ARG A 152 -5.18 12.75 -5.67
C ARG A 152 -3.82 12.26 -6.09
N GLU A 153 -2.80 12.57 -5.28
CA GLU A 153 -1.38 12.43 -5.67
C GLU A 153 -1.03 11.02 -6.14
N LEU A 154 -1.49 9.98 -5.44
CA LEU A 154 -1.28 8.58 -5.87
C LEU A 154 -1.93 8.31 -7.23
N VAL A 155 -3.19 8.73 -7.44
CA VAL A 155 -3.92 8.47 -8.68
C VAL A 155 -3.28 9.17 -9.86
N GLU A 156 -2.96 10.46 -9.69
CA GLU A 156 -2.32 11.27 -10.72
C GLU A 156 -0.93 10.73 -11.07
N ALA A 157 -0.14 10.33 -10.06
CA ALA A 157 1.16 9.72 -10.25
C ALA A 157 1.07 8.40 -11.03
N MET A 158 0.17 7.51 -10.64
CA MET A 158 0.03 6.20 -11.28
C MET A 158 -0.48 6.30 -12.72
N ARG A 159 -1.36 7.25 -13.02
CA ARG A 159 -1.77 7.56 -14.41
C ARG A 159 -0.61 8.09 -15.24
N ALA A 160 0.21 8.98 -14.68
CA ALA A 160 1.39 9.47 -15.37
C ALA A 160 2.41 8.34 -15.62
N ILE A 161 2.61 7.46 -14.65
CA ILE A 161 3.47 6.27 -14.77
C ILE A 161 2.94 5.31 -15.84
N ALA A 162 1.64 5.01 -15.85
CA ALA A 162 1.02 4.16 -16.85
C ALA A 162 1.21 4.72 -18.28
N THR A 163 1.17 6.04 -18.43
CA THR A 163 1.31 6.70 -19.74
C THR A 163 2.76 6.83 -20.19
N THR A 164 3.69 7.11 -19.27
CA THR A 164 5.07 7.50 -19.61
C THR A 164 6.12 6.46 -19.25
N GLY A 165 5.81 5.55 -18.33
CA GLY A 165 6.78 4.63 -17.70
C GLY A 165 7.76 5.32 -16.73
N LEU A 166 7.65 6.63 -16.52
CA LEU A 166 8.61 7.43 -15.76
C LEU A 166 8.09 7.78 -14.37
N ALA A 167 9.02 7.92 -13.42
CA ALA A 167 8.71 8.40 -12.08
C ALA A 167 8.34 9.89 -12.12
N PRO A 168 7.25 10.33 -11.48
CA PRO A 168 6.98 11.75 -11.27
C PRO A 168 8.11 12.42 -10.49
N ALA A 169 8.45 13.65 -10.86
CA ALA A 169 9.61 14.36 -10.31
C ALA A 169 9.46 14.76 -8.83
N ASP A 170 8.24 15.11 -8.41
CA ASP A 170 7.94 15.46 -7.01
C ASP A 170 7.06 14.36 -6.39
N GLN A 171 7.59 13.73 -5.35
CA GLN A 171 6.89 12.70 -4.59
C GLN A 171 7.11 12.94 -3.10
N LYS A 172 6.01 13.14 -2.39
CA LYS A 172 6.03 13.41 -0.96
C LYS A 172 5.89 12.10 -0.21
N ALA A 173 6.82 11.82 0.68
CA ALA A 173 6.83 10.58 1.45
C ALA A 173 5.55 10.39 2.28
N SER A 174 5.15 9.12 2.42
CA SER A 174 4.16 8.70 3.40
C SER A 174 4.61 9.00 4.82
N ILE A 175 3.62 9.25 5.69
CA ILE A 175 3.83 9.38 7.13
C ILE A 175 2.77 8.56 7.84
N GLY A 176 3.22 7.70 8.76
CA GLY A 176 2.35 6.82 9.50
C GLY A 176 3.03 6.25 10.73
N CYS A 177 2.32 5.41 11.47
CA CYS A 177 2.95 4.62 12.53
C CYS A 177 4.00 3.68 11.92
N SER A 178 5.09 3.43 12.64
CA SER A 178 6.05 2.39 12.26
C SER A 178 5.37 1.02 12.15
N ILE A 179 5.84 0.20 11.21
CA ILE A 179 5.55 -1.24 11.19
C ILE A 179 5.92 -1.85 12.54
N LYS A 180 5.10 -2.79 13.02
CA LYS A 180 5.28 -3.48 14.31
C LYS A 180 6.15 -4.70 14.10
N TRP A 181 7.45 -4.50 14.05
CA TRP A 181 8.41 -5.58 13.86
C TRP A 181 8.39 -6.58 15.02
N LYS A 182 8.50 -7.87 14.70
CA LYS A 182 8.77 -8.92 15.66
C LYS A 182 10.20 -8.77 16.17
N ASP A 183 10.42 -9.17 17.42
CA ASP A 183 11.75 -9.33 17.97
C ASP A 183 12.51 -10.41 17.17
N GLU A 184 13.82 -10.21 16.99
CA GLU A 184 14.73 -11.15 16.30
C GLU A 184 15.10 -12.36 17.16
#